data_AF-A0AAQ1F1P2-F1
#
_entry.id   AF-A0AAQ1F1P2-F1
#
_cell.length_a   1.000
_cell.length_b   1.000
_cell.length_c   1.000
_cell.angle_alpha   90.00
_cell.angle_beta   90.00
_cell.angle_gamma   90.00
#
_symmetry.space_group_name_H-M   'P 1'
#
loop_
_entity.id
_entity.type
_entity.pdbx_description
1 polymer ?
#
loop_
_entity_poly.entity_id
_entity_poly.type
_entity_poly.pdbx_seq_one_letter_code
_entity_poly.pdbx_strand_id
1 'polypeptide(L)'
;MIDGTDHITGLNNNSRTKVGAYYRAWFVRVVKVRELGYDYTLMHYEADCSANRMRRLAFAAYKLDGSNEFGSSEIEPWEAIFPESIAEAMKDEVCNPALLEEPGFDNAKAFAQWGRASLLAD
;
A
#
# COMPACT_ATOMS: atom_id res chain seq x y z
N MET A 1 12.17 6.83 12.81
CA MET A 1 10.98 7.69 12.65
C MET A 1 10.80 7.85 11.16
N ILE A 2 9.66 7.41 10.61
CA ILE A 2 9.35 7.62 9.20
C ILE A 2 8.92 9.08 9.08
N ASP A 3 9.81 9.93 8.54
CA ASP A 3 9.64 11.38 8.49
C ASP A 3 8.93 11.79 7.18
N GLY A 4 7.67 12.21 7.30
CA GLY A 4 7.10 13.34 6.57
C GLY A 4 6.78 13.26 5.06
N THR A 5 7.16 12.25 4.29
CA THR A 5 6.94 12.28 2.81
C THR A 5 6.45 10.98 2.18
N ASP A 6 5.87 10.10 2.99
CA ASP A 6 5.31 8.85 2.51
C ASP A 6 3.84 9.02 2.14
N HIS A 7 3.56 8.91 0.84
CA HIS A 7 2.21 8.94 0.31
C HIS A 7 1.80 7.55 -0.16
N ILE A 8 0.66 7.07 0.33
CA ILE A 8 -0.03 5.97 -0.34
C ILE A 8 -0.74 6.54 -1.54
N THR A 9 -0.41 5.98 -2.70
CA THR A 9 -0.84 6.46 -4.01
C THR A 9 -1.78 5.46 -4.68
N GLY A 10 -2.36 4.53 -3.93
CA GLY A 10 -3.45 3.71 -4.45
C GLY A 10 -3.59 2.35 -3.79
N LEU A 11 -4.81 1.83 -3.87
CA LEU A 11 -5.21 0.47 -3.55
C LEU A 11 -5.40 -0.31 -4.86
N ASN A 12 -4.82 -1.49 -4.95
CA ASN A 12 -5.15 -2.42 -6.04
C ASN A 12 -6.40 -3.22 -5.67
N ASN A 13 -7.57 -2.70 -6.07
CA ASN A 13 -8.86 -3.37 -5.86
C ASN A 13 -8.95 -4.76 -6.50
N ASN A 14 -8.22 -5.05 -7.59
CA ASN A 14 -8.20 -6.40 -8.20
C ASN A 14 -7.49 -7.42 -7.31
N SER A 15 -6.62 -6.95 -6.43
CA SER A 15 -5.90 -7.78 -5.47
C SER A 15 -6.64 -7.94 -4.14
N ARG A 16 -7.76 -7.23 -3.97
CA ARG A 16 -8.51 -7.26 -2.74
C ARG A 16 -9.22 -8.60 -2.60
N THR A 17 -8.89 -9.33 -1.54
CA THR A 17 -9.42 -10.67 -1.30
C THR A 17 -9.90 -10.78 0.14
N LYS A 18 -11.07 -11.38 0.34
CA LYS A 18 -11.57 -11.73 1.67
C LYS A 18 -11.09 -13.13 2.04
N VAL A 19 -10.41 -13.25 3.16
CA VAL A 19 -9.85 -14.51 3.68
C VAL A 19 -10.38 -14.73 5.09
N GLY A 20 -11.47 -15.50 5.20
CA GLY A 20 -12.18 -15.68 6.46
C GLY A 20 -12.74 -14.36 6.98
N ALA A 21 -12.27 -13.94 8.16
CA ALA A 21 -12.65 -12.67 8.80
C ALA A 21 -11.83 -11.46 8.32
N TYR A 22 -10.78 -11.69 7.52
CA TYR A 22 -9.81 -10.67 7.14
C TYR A 22 -9.97 -10.23 5.70
N TYR A 23 -9.51 -9.02 5.41
CA TYR A 23 -9.36 -8.53 4.04
C TYR A 23 -7.87 -8.34 3.74
N ARG A 24 -7.45 -8.75 2.56
CA ARG A 24 -6.09 -8.58 2.07
C ARG A 24 -6.10 -7.71 0.83
N ALA A 25 -5.10 -6.85 0.69
CA ALA A 25 -4.91 -6.10 -0.55
C ALA A 25 -3.49 -5.58 -0.70
N TRP A 26 -3.10 -5.34 -1.95
CA TRP A 26 -1.86 -4.66 -2.29
C TRP A 26 -2.06 -3.15 -2.39
N PHE A 27 -1.12 -2.43 -1.80
CA PHE A 27 -1.05 -0.98 -1.81
C PHE A 27 0.23 -0.52 -2.50
N VAL A 28 0.12 0.58 -3.23
CA VAL A 28 1.26 1.27 -3.82
C VAL A 28 1.63 2.44 -2.92
N ARG A 29 2.84 2.43 -2.36
CA ARG A 29 3.40 3.56 -1.62
C ARG A 29 4.57 4.13 -2.40
N VAL A 30 4.46 5.42 -2.71
CA VAL A 30 5.51 6.16 -3.40
C VAL A 30 6.36 6.84 -2.34
N VAL A 31 7.67 6.71 -2.48
CA VAL A 31 8.62 7.23 -1.50
C VAL A 31 9.34 8.41 -2.15
N LYS A 32 9.13 9.62 -1.62
CA LYS A 32 9.75 10.85 -2.17
C LYS A 32 11.27 10.90 -1.90
N VAL A 33 11.77 10.10 -0.95
CA VAL A 33 13.15 10.14 -0.49
C VAL A 33 14.07 9.32 -1.41
N ARG A 34 14.75 10.01 -2.35
CA ARG A 34 15.69 9.40 -3.33
C ARG A 34 16.92 8.72 -2.70
N GLU A 35 17.22 8.97 -1.42
CA GLU A 35 18.38 8.38 -0.73
C GLU A 35 18.25 6.87 -0.48
N LEU A 36 17.06 6.30 -0.64
CA LEU A 36 16.79 4.89 -0.34
C LEU A 36 17.06 3.94 -1.52
N GLY A 37 17.36 4.48 -2.72
CA GLY A 37 17.72 3.68 -3.89
C GLY A 37 16.54 3.04 -4.64
N TYR A 38 15.29 3.33 -4.24
CA TYR A 38 14.05 2.89 -4.89
C TYR A 38 13.03 4.03 -4.91
N ASP A 39 12.09 3.98 -5.86
CA ASP A 39 11.12 5.05 -6.13
C ASP A 39 9.72 4.74 -5.57
N TYR A 40 9.35 3.45 -5.50
CA TYR A 40 8.09 3.02 -4.93
C TYR A 40 8.18 1.64 -4.30
N THR A 41 7.16 1.35 -3.50
CA THR A 41 6.99 0.07 -2.83
C THR A 41 5.60 -0.47 -3.07
N LEU A 42 5.52 -1.77 -3.32
CA LEU A 42 4.28 -2.53 -3.29
C LEU A 42 4.21 -3.23 -1.94
N MET A 43 3.13 -3.02 -1.19
CA MET A 43 2.96 -3.63 0.12
C MET A 43 1.66 -4.42 0.17
N HIS A 44 1.74 -5.68 0.57
CA HIS A 44 0.58 -6.54 0.78
C HIS A 44 0.20 -6.49 2.24
N TYR A 45 -1.02 -6.08 2.54
CA TYR A 45 -1.54 -6.01 3.90
C TYR A 45 -2.70 -6.96 4.12
N GLU A 46 -2.87 -7.35 5.38
CA GLU A 46 -4.07 -7.99 5.90
C GLU A 46 -4.66 -7.10 6.99
N ALA A 47 -5.96 -6.82 6.89
CA ALA A 47 -6.72 -6.00 7.81
C ALA A 47 -7.82 -6.83 8.50
N ASP A 48 -7.91 -6.66 9.81
CA ASP A 48 -9.03 -7.11 10.63
C ASP A 48 -9.89 -5.89 10.95
N CYS A 49 -10.90 -5.66 10.11
CA CYS A 49 -11.80 -4.51 10.22
C CYS A 49 -12.57 -4.48 11.55
N SER A 50 -12.79 -5.65 12.17
CA SER A 50 -13.54 -5.77 13.43
C SER A 50 -12.69 -5.42 14.65
N ALA A 51 -11.40 -5.77 14.63
CA ALA A 51 -10.46 -5.52 15.72
C ALA A 51 -9.59 -4.27 15.51
N ASN A 52 -9.85 -3.48 14.45
CA ASN A 52 -9.12 -2.26 14.10
C ASN A 52 -7.59 -2.43 14.12
N ARG A 53 -7.11 -3.48 13.46
CA ARG A 53 -5.69 -3.82 13.38
C ARG A 53 -5.32 -4.28 11.98
N MET A 54 -4.04 -4.13 11.64
CA MET A 54 -3.48 -4.59 10.37
C MET A 54 -2.10 -5.18 10.54
N ARG A 55 -1.66 -5.95 9.55
CA ARG A 55 -0.28 -6.42 9.45
C ARG A 55 0.17 -6.47 8.01
N ARG A 56 1.47 -6.27 7.79
CA ARG A 56 2.09 -6.44 6.49
C ARG A 56 2.41 -7.92 6.26
N LEU A 57 1.98 -8.45 5.13
CA LEU A 57 2.27 -9.83 4.70
C LEU A 57 3.48 -9.91 3.76
N ALA A 58 3.68 -8.88 2.96
CA ALA A 58 4.78 -8.79 2.03
C ALA A 58 5.06 -7.33 1.64
N PHE A 59 6.26 -7.09 1.14
CA PHE A 59 6.67 -5.81 0.59
C PHE A 59 7.71 -6.03 -0.51
N ALA A 60 7.70 -5.19 -1.55
CA ALA A 60 8.74 -5.13 -2.56
C ALA A 60 9.02 -3.68 -2.97
N ALA A 61 10.29 -3.32 -3.11
CA ALA A 61 10.77 -2.01 -3.54
C ALA A 61 11.24 -2.05 -4.99
N TYR A 62 10.89 -1.01 -5.74
CA TYR A 62 11.16 -0.90 -7.17
C TYR A 62 11.68 0.48 -7.55
N LYS A 63 12.50 0.54 -8.61
CA LYS A 63 12.83 1.79 -9.31
C LYS A 63 11.78 2.13 -10.38
N LEU A 64 11.84 3.36 -10.88
CA LEU A 64 10.99 3.91 -11.95
C LEU A 64 11.00 3.08 -13.24
N ASP A 65 12.12 2.41 -13.53
CA ASP A 65 12.27 1.52 -14.70
C ASP A 65 11.65 0.13 -14.49
N GLY A 66 11.11 -0.15 -13.29
CA GLY A 66 10.52 -1.41 -12.91
C GLY A 66 11.53 -2.44 -12.36
N SER A 67 12.81 -2.08 -12.19
CA SER A 67 13.77 -2.97 -11.53
C SER A 67 13.35 -3.20 -10.08
N ASN A 68 13.40 -4.45 -9.64
CA ASN A 68 13.21 -4.80 -8.24
C ASN A 68 14.55 -4.63 -7.51
N GLU A 69 14.57 -3.85 -6.43
CA GLU A 69 15.78 -3.67 -5.62
C GLU A 69 15.85 -4.67 -4.49
N PHE A 70 14.75 -4.83 -3.76
CA PHE A 70 14.61 -5.83 -2.71
C PHE A 70 13.14 -6.06 -2.37
N GLY A 71 12.86 -7.17 -1.68
CA GLY A 71 11.55 -7.46 -1.13
C GLY A 71 11.63 -8.41 0.05
N SER A 72 10.55 -8.46 0.81
CA SER A 72 10.36 -9.40 1.90
C SER A 72 8.95 -9.97 1.84
N SER A 73 8.83 -11.25 2.16
CA SER A 73 7.56 -11.93 2.42
C SER A 73 7.41 -12.31 3.89
N GLU A 74 8.17 -11.64 4.77
CA GLU A 74 8.03 -11.80 6.21
C GLU A 74 6.70 -11.20 6.68
N ILE A 75 5.96 -11.98 7.45
CA ILE A 75 4.68 -11.56 8.01
C ILE A 75 4.97 -10.81 9.30
N GLU A 76 4.69 -9.50 9.26
CA GLU A 76 4.83 -8.65 10.43
C GLU A 76 3.78 -9.01 11.51
N PRO A 77 4.05 -8.69 12.78
CA PRO A 77 3.07 -8.74 13.83
C PRO A 77 1.84 -7.87 13.55
N TRP A 78 0.75 -8.14 14.27
CA TRP A 78 -0.42 -7.27 14.23
C TRP A 78 -0.14 -5.94 14.91
N GLU A 79 -0.49 -4.86 14.23
CA GLU A 79 -0.38 -3.50 14.71
C GLU A 79 -1.77 -2.89 14.88
N ALA A 80 -1.99 -2.18 15.98
CA ALA A 80 -3.20 -1.40 16.19
C ALA A 80 -3.21 -0.22 15.22
N ILE A 81 -4.38 0.08 14.66
CA ILE A 81 -4.56 1.21 13.75
C ILE A 81 -4.90 2.45 14.57
N PHE A 82 -4.04 3.46 14.49
CA PHE A 82 -4.24 4.74 15.16
C PHE A 82 -5.06 5.68 14.27
N PRO A 83 -5.92 6.54 14.86
CA PRO A 83 -6.62 7.58 14.11
C PRO A 83 -5.65 8.49 13.35
N GLU A 84 -6.08 8.97 12.18
CA GLU A 84 -5.34 9.85 11.27
C GLU A 84 -4.04 9.25 10.71
N SER A 85 -3.79 7.97 10.97
CA SER A 85 -2.64 7.26 10.41
C SER A 85 -2.89 6.83 8.97
N ILE A 86 -1.80 6.66 8.24
CA ILE A 86 -1.83 6.03 6.91
C ILE A 86 -2.52 4.66 6.97
N ALA A 87 -2.29 3.91 8.05
CA ALA A 87 -2.91 2.63 8.33
C ALA A 87 -4.45 2.71 8.45
N GLU A 88 -4.99 3.81 8.97
CA GLU A 88 -6.44 4.03 9.02
C GLU A 88 -7.02 4.27 7.63
N ALA A 89 -6.42 5.15 6.84
CA ALA A 89 -6.84 5.38 5.46
C ALA A 89 -6.81 4.09 4.62
N MET A 90 -5.76 3.27 4.78
CA MET A 90 -5.66 1.96 4.13
C MET A 90 -6.78 1.01 4.53
N LYS A 91 -7.09 0.96 5.84
CA LYS A 91 -8.15 0.12 6.38
C LYS A 91 -9.50 0.56 5.84
N ASP A 92 -9.79 1.86 5.82
CA ASP A 92 -11.09 2.36 5.34
C ASP A 92 -11.33 1.96 3.88
N GLU A 93 -10.30 2.06 3.03
CA GLU A 93 -10.34 1.59 1.64
C GLU A 93 -10.56 0.06 1.54
N VAL A 94 -9.80 -0.73 2.32
CA VAL A 94 -9.86 -2.21 2.29
C VAL A 94 -11.08 -2.79 2.99
N CYS A 95 -11.70 -2.05 3.90
CA CYS A 95 -12.88 -2.46 4.65
C CYS A 95 -14.18 -1.93 4.03
N ASN A 96 -14.13 -0.96 3.12
CA ASN A 96 -15.31 -0.41 2.45
C ASN A 96 -15.91 -1.44 1.45
N PRO A 97 -17.11 -1.98 1.68
CA PRO A 97 -17.71 -2.97 0.79
C PRO A 97 -18.13 -2.40 -0.56
N ALA A 98 -18.36 -1.09 -0.68
CA ALA A 98 -18.82 -0.45 -1.91
C ALA A 98 -17.74 -0.39 -3.01
N LEU A 99 -16.47 -0.45 -2.63
CA LEU A 99 -15.33 -0.40 -3.56
C LEU A 99 -15.03 -1.75 -4.26
N LEU A 100 -15.81 -2.80 -3.97
CA LEU A 100 -15.66 -4.12 -4.59
C LEU A 100 -16.15 -4.16 -6.05
N GLU A 101 -16.96 -3.20 -6.46
CA GLU A 101 -17.56 -3.14 -7.81
C GLU A 101 -16.77 -2.25 -8.78
N GLU A 102 -15.75 -1.54 -8.30
CA GLU A 102 -14.91 -0.71 -9.16
C GLU A 102 -13.82 -1.55 -9.85
N PRO A 103 -13.60 -1.38 -11.17
CA PRO A 103 -12.56 -2.11 -11.88
C PRO A 103 -11.22 -1.84 -11.21
N GLY A 104 -10.55 -2.91 -10.78
CA GLY A 104 -9.39 -2.73 -9.95
C GLY A 104 -8.21 -2.16 -10.70
N PHE A 105 -7.34 -1.55 -9.90
CA PHE A 105 -6.26 -0.72 -10.37
C PHE A 105 -5.10 -1.58 -10.94
N ASP A 106 -4.57 -1.23 -12.11
CA ASP A 106 -3.31 -1.80 -12.66
C ASP A 106 -2.11 -1.14 -11.95
N ASN A 107 -1.37 -1.89 -11.14
CA ASN A 107 -0.24 -1.40 -10.33
C ASN A 107 0.75 -0.54 -11.14
N ALA A 108 1.03 -0.91 -12.39
CA ALA A 108 1.94 -0.18 -13.26
C ALA A 108 1.36 1.19 -13.68
N LYS A 109 0.04 1.26 -13.89
CA LYS A 109 -0.66 2.51 -14.20
C LYS A 109 -0.79 3.43 -12.98
N ALA A 110 -0.85 2.89 -11.76
CA ALA A 110 -1.07 3.68 -10.52
C ALA A 110 0.17 4.47 -10.21
N PHE A 111 1.29 3.76 -10.28
CA PHE A 111 2.60 4.34 -10.23
C PHE A 111 2.82 5.37 -11.36
N ALA A 112 2.46 5.04 -12.61
CA ALA A 112 2.63 5.97 -13.73
C ALA A 112 1.78 7.25 -13.60
N GLN A 113 0.59 7.16 -13.00
CA GLN A 113 -0.35 8.28 -12.90
C GLN A 113 -0.12 9.14 -11.66
N TRP A 114 0.07 8.53 -10.48
CA TRP A 114 0.18 9.26 -9.21
C TRP A 114 1.61 9.26 -8.67
N GLY A 115 2.36 8.17 -8.83
CA GLY A 115 3.77 8.14 -8.45
C GLY A 115 4.62 9.11 -9.25
N ARG A 116 4.42 9.20 -10.57
CA ARG A 116 5.13 10.18 -11.41
C ARG A 116 4.74 11.62 -11.07
N ALA A 117 3.45 11.89 -10.81
CA ALA A 117 3.00 13.24 -10.45
C ALA A 117 3.52 13.67 -9.06
N SER A 118 3.49 12.77 -8.06
CA SER A 118 4.01 13.03 -6.72
C SER A 118 5.54 13.12 -6.65
N LEU A 119 6.27 12.41 -7.52
CA LEU A 119 7.74 12.49 -7.62
C LEU A 119 8.23 13.73 -8.39
N LEU A 120 7.37 14.34 -9.22
CA LEU A 120 7.67 15.53 -10.03
C LEU A 120 7.05 16.82 -9.46
N ALA A 121 6.19 16.72 -8.44
CA ALA A 121 5.69 17.87 -7.70
C ALA A 121 6.75 18.29 -6.66
N ASP A 122 7.41 19.41 -6.95
CA ASP A 122 8.40 20.07 -6.06
C ASP A 122 7.83 20.29 -4.64
#